data_AF-A0A1F8T7H1-F1
#
_entry.id   AF-A0A1F8T7H1-F1
#
_cell.length_a   1.000
_cell.length_b   1.000
_cell.length_c   1.000
_cell.angle_alpha   90.00
_cell.angle_beta   90.00
_cell.angle_gamma   90.00
#
_symmetry.space_group_name_H-M   'P 1'
#
loop_
_entity.id
_entity.type
_entity.pdbx_description
1 polymer ?
#
loop_
_entity_poly.entity_id
_entity_poly.type
_entity_poly.pdbx_seq_one_letter_code
_entity_poly.pdbx_strand_id
1 'polypeptide(L)'
;MIAELGSVVDPLSGAPHYAGIFRREDLYQGPLVDRLPDLLCVPADLRAADAGMDFRSNTLFAREMALSGTHREQGIFAMRGPGVRRGAVVPPVRIFDFAPTILHRLGLPVPDDMDGQVVAVALEPDWLSTHPVERAPLAASRRGGSTGYSEEQEALVVDRLRDLGYLD
;
A
#
# COMPACT_ATOMS: atom_id res chain seq x y z
N MET A 1 12.84 -19.13 -18.03
CA MET A 1 11.68 -18.33 -17.58
C MET A 1 12.04 -16.91 -17.15
N ILE A 2 12.60 -16.63 -15.95
CA ILE A 2 12.88 -15.22 -15.52
C ILE A 2 13.77 -14.49 -16.55
N ALA A 3 14.89 -15.10 -16.96
CA ALA A 3 15.78 -14.49 -17.95
C ALA A 3 15.11 -14.27 -19.33
N GLU A 4 14.23 -15.17 -19.74
CA GLU A 4 13.49 -15.06 -21.01
C GLU A 4 12.46 -13.93 -20.93
N LEU A 5 11.67 -13.87 -19.86
CA LEU A 5 10.71 -12.78 -19.63
C LEU A 5 11.43 -11.43 -19.50
N GLY A 6 12.59 -11.40 -18.83
CA GLY A 6 13.40 -10.19 -18.70
C GLY A 6 14.00 -9.71 -20.02
N SER A 7 14.02 -10.56 -21.06
CA SER A 7 14.49 -10.19 -22.40
C SER A 7 13.40 -9.62 -23.31
N VAL A 8 12.14 -9.60 -22.84
CA VAL A 8 11.01 -9.08 -23.63
C VAL A 8 11.16 -7.56 -23.80
N VAL A 9 11.11 -7.13 -25.06
CA VAL A 9 11.14 -5.73 -25.47
C VAL A 9 9.76 -5.35 -25.97
N ASP A 10 9.25 -4.20 -25.53
CA ASP A 10 8.04 -3.61 -26.10
C ASP A 10 8.36 -3.13 -27.53
N PRO A 11 7.73 -3.71 -28.57
CA PRO A 11 8.02 -3.34 -29.95
C PRO A 11 7.59 -1.92 -30.32
N LEU A 12 6.72 -1.28 -29.52
CA LEU A 12 6.26 0.09 -29.78
C LEU A 12 7.27 1.13 -29.29
N SER A 13 7.90 0.88 -28.15
CA SER A 13 8.87 1.81 -27.53
C SER A 13 10.33 1.42 -27.76
N GLY A 14 10.60 0.16 -28.07
CA GLY A 14 11.95 -0.40 -28.14
C GLY A 14 12.62 -0.57 -26.77
N ALA A 15 11.91 -0.32 -25.67
CA ALA A 15 12.42 -0.44 -24.32
C ALA A 15 12.10 -1.84 -23.72
N PRO A 16 12.83 -2.29 -22.68
CA PRO A 16 12.45 -3.47 -21.92
C PRO A 16 11.01 -3.38 -21.44
N HIS A 17 10.23 -4.46 -21.54
CA HIS A 17 8.84 -4.45 -21.09
C HIS A 17 8.72 -4.47 -19.55
N TYR A 18 9.62 -5.20 -18.87
CA TYR A 18 9.68 -5.27 -17.41
C TYR A 18 10.94 -4.56 -16.88
N ALA A 19 10.77 -3.76 -15.82
CA ALA A 19 11.88 -3.18 -15.07
C ALA A 19 12.55 -4.23 -14.17
N GLY A 20 11.78 -5.23 -13.72
CA GLY A 20 12.27 -6.30 -12.88
C GLY A 20 11.28 -7.45 -12.80
N ILE A 21 11.82 -8.65 -12.58
CA ILE A 21 11.04 -9.87 -12.37
C ILE A 21 11.63 -10.54 -11.14
N PHE A 22 10.80 -10.66 -10.11
CA PHE A 22 11.22 -11.08 -8.79
C PHE A 22 10.47 -12.33 -8.38
N ARG A 23 11.09 -13.20 -7.59
CA ARG A 23 10.37 -14.24 -6.87
C ARG A 23 9.72 -13.62 -5.64
N ARG A 24 8.65 -14.25 -5.15
CA ARG A 24 7.99 -13.82 -3.91
C ARG A 24 8.97 -13.75 -2.72
N GLU A 25 9.88 -14.71 -2.62
CA GLU A 25 10.90 -14.77 -1.57
C GLU A 25 11.98 -13.68 -1.67
N ASP A 26 12.13 -13.03 -2.82
CA ASP A 26 13.08 -11.92 -2.99
C ASP A 26 12.54 -10.61 -2.41
N LEU A 27 11.21 -10.46 -2.34
CA LEU A 27 10.53 -9.21 -1.97
C LEU A 27 9.79 -9.26 -0.64
N TYR A 28 9.26 -10.43 -0.28
CA TYR A 28 8.35 -10.57 0.85
C TYR A 28 8.82 -11.65 1.80
N GLN A 29 8.52 -11.43 3.08
CA GLN A 29 8.78 -12.35 4.17
C GLN A 29 7.53 -12.48 5.05
N GLY A 30 7.45 -13.58 5.80
CA GLY A 30 6.37 -13.82 6.76
C GLY A 30 5.45 -14.99 6.41
N PRO A 31 4.44 -15.25 7.24
CA PRO A 31 3.69 -16.50 7.24
C PRO A 31 2.77 -16.69 6.02
N LEU A 32 2.58 -15.65 5.22
CA LEU A 32 1.68 -15.66 4.05
C LEU A 32 2.44 -15.59 2.71
N VAL A 33 3.77 -15.62 2.72
CA VAL A 33 4.58 -15.55 1.48
C VAL A 33 4.18 -16.66 0.51
N ASP A 34 3.87 -17.85 1.00
CA ASP A 34 3.47 -18.97 0.14
C ASP A 34 2.13 -18.77 -0.59
N ARG A 35 1.34 -17.76 -0.21
CA ARG A 35 0.09 -17.38 -0.88
C ARG A 35 0.31 -16.36 -2.00
N LEU A 36 1.51 -15.80 -2.12
CA LEU A 36 1.84 -14.84 -3.16
C LEU A 36 2.16 -15.57 -4.48
N PRO A 37 1.99 -14.89 -5.64
CA PRO A 37 2.40 -15.42 -6.94
C PRO A 37 3.88 -15.80 -6.95
N ASP A 38 4.24 -16.86 -7.70
CA ASP A 38 5.63 -17.31 -7.79
C ASP A 38 6.57 -16.25 -8.37
N LEU A 39 6.06 -15.43 -9.30
CA LEU A 39 6.77 -14.32 -9.90
C LEU A 39 5.95 -13.03 -9.81
N LEU A 40 6.64 -11.94 -9.50
CA LEU A 40 6.15 -10.58 -9.64
C LEU A 40 6.91 -9.90 -10.77
N CYS A 41 6.18 -9.55 -11.83
CA CYS A 41 6.73 -8.84 -13.00
C CYS A 41 6.37 -7.36 -12.89
N VAL A 42 7.36 -6.50 -12.70
CA VAL A 42 7.17 -5.05 -12.57
C VAL A 42 7.32 -4.41 -13.96
N PRO A 43 6.28 -3.77 -14.52
CA PRO A 43 6.38 -3.10 -15.82
C PRO A 43 7.43 -1.99 -15.79
N ALA A 44 8.22 -1.86 -16.86
CA ALA A 44 9.17 -0.77 -17.00
C ALA A 44 8.49 0.58 -17.24
N ASP A 45 7.31 0.55 -17.85
CA ASP A 45 6.44 1.70 -18.02
C ASP A 45 5.09 1.43 -17.38
N LEU A 46 4.80 2.11 -16.27
CA LEU A 46 3.52 2.01 -15.58
C LEU A 46 2.34 2.58 -16.37
N ARG A 47 2.56 3.19 -17.54
CA ARG A 47 1.48 3.51 -18.49
C ARG A 47 0.96 2.29 -19.24
N ALA A 48 1.72 1.20 -19.27
CA ALA A 48 1.22 -0.07 -19.77
C ALA A 48 0.06 -0.51 -18.87
N ALA A 49 -1.12 -0.66 -19.46
CA ALA A 49 -2.25 -1.30 -18.82
C ALA A 49 -2.31 -2.74 -19.32
N ASP A 50 -2.49 -3.68 -18.40
CA ASP A 50 -2.97 -5.00 -18.79
C ASP A 50 -4.41 -4.80 -19.28
N ALA A 51 -4.65 -5.06 -20.57
CA ALA A 51 -5.96 -4.92 -21.18
C ALA A 51 -6.98 -5.94 -20.60
N GLY A 52 -6.53 -6.89 -19.78
CA GLY A 52 -7.37 -7.97 -19.28
C GLY A 52 -7.98 -8.78 -20.42
N MET A 53 -9.16 -9.37 -20.19
CA MET A 53 -9.90 -10.11 -21.22
C MET A 53 -10.68 -9.21 -22.19
N ASP A 54 -10.27 -7.94 -22.35
CA ASP A 54 -10.91 -7.05 -23.30
C ASP A 54 -10.20 -7.24 -24.64
N PHE A 55 -10.79 -8.04 -25.54
CA PHE A 55 -10.30 -8.40 -26.89
C PHE A 55 -10.21 -7.18 -27.84
N ARG A 56 -9.63 -6.08 -27.37
CA ARG A 56 -9.50 -4.79 -28.05
C ARG A 56 -8.40 -4.79 -29.11
N SER A 57 -7.51 -5.77 -29.08
CA SER A 57 -6.45 -5.96 -30.07
C SER A 57 -6.27 -7.44 -30.43
N ASN A 58 -5.78 -7.69 -31.64
CA ASN A 58 -5.29 -9.00 -32.09
C ASN A 58 -3.75 -9.11 -32.00
N THR A 59 -3.09 -8.15 -31.36
CA THR A 59 -1.65 -8.13 -31.09
C THR A 59 -1.38 -8.20 -29.59
N LEU A 60 -0.23 -8.77 -29.21
CA LEU A 60 0.21 -8.84 -27.80
C LEU A 60 0.57 -7.46 -27.22
N PHE A 61 1.09 -6.57 -28.07
CA PHE A 61 1.39 -5.19 -27.72
C PHE A 61 0.50 -4.27 -28.54
N ALA A 62 -0.26 -3.44 -27.85
CA ALA A 62 -1.09 -2.41 -28.45
C ALA A 62 -1.03 -1.16 -27.58
N ARG A 63 -1.26 -0.01 -28.20
CA ARG A 63 -1.34 1.25 -27.45
C ARG A 63 -2.62 1.23 -26.62
N GLU A 64 -2.51 1.50 -25.33
CA GLU A 64 -3.68 1.72 -24.47
C GLU A 64 -4.43 2.98 -24.95
N MET A 65 -5.73 2.86 -25.18
CA MET A 65 -6.57 3.92 -25.77
C MET A 65 -7.76 4.33 -24.90
N ALA A 66 -8.10 3.53 -23.88
CA ALA A 66 -9.26 3.72 -23.02
C ALA A 66 -8.89 4.39 -21.68
N LEU A 67 -7.69 4.12 -21.15
CA LEU A 67 -7.29 4.64 -19.85
C LEU A 67 -6.45 5.93 -19.97
N SER A 68 -6.97 7.02 -19.39
CA SER A 68 -6.25 8.30 -19.27
C SER A 68 -5.37 8.39 -18.01
N GLY A 69 -5.46 7.41 -17.10
CA GLY A 69 -4.69 7.35 -15.87
C GLY A 69 -4.69 5.95 -15.26
N THR A 70 -3.66 5.66 -14.47
CA THR A 70 -3.47 4.39 -13.76
C THR A 70 -2.67 4.65 -12.47
N HIS A 71 -2.59 3.64 -11.62
CA HIS A 71 -1.88 3.71 -10.35
C HIS A 71 -0.38 3.97 -10.54
N ARG A 72 0.24 4.66 -9.57
CA ARG A 72 1.68 4.93 -9.52
C ARG A 72 2.22 4.52 -8.16
N GLU A 73 3.49 4.16 -8.12
CA GLU A 73 4.17 3.80 -6.89
C GLU A 73 4.35 5.00 -5.95
N GLN A 74 4.70 6.17 -6.50
CA GLN A 74 4.96 7.37 -5.72
C GLN A 74 3.65 8.08 -5.37
N GLY A 75 3.36 8.14 -4.07
CA GLY A 75 2.26 8.91 -3.51
C GLY A 75 2.68 10.28 -2.97
N ILE A 76 1.74 10.98 -2.33
CA ILE A 76 1.98 12.24 -1.63
C ILE A 76 1.84 12.00 -0.13
N PHE A 77 2.84 12.46 0.63
CA PHE A 77 2.79 12.50 2.09
C PHE A 77 2.70 13.96 2.55
N ALA A 78 1.71 14.25 3.41
CA ALA A 78 1.56 15.54 4.04
C ALA A 78 0.98 15.38 5.45
N MET A 79 1.48 16.18 6.39
CA MET A 79 0.97 16.24 7.76
C MET A 79 0.73 17.69 8.15
N ARG A 80 -0.31 17.92 8.96
CA ARG A 80 -0.62 19.23 9.53
C ARG A 80 -1.28 19.07 10.89
N GLY A 81 -0.80 19.82 11.88
CA GLY A 81 -1.41 19.87 13.21
C GLY A 81 -0.41 20.35 14.28
N PRO A 82 -0.85 20.43 15.55
CA PRO A 82 0.03 20.73 16.67
C PRO A 82 1.17 19.70 16.79
N GLY A 83 2.41 20.18 16.98
CA GLY A 83 3.61 19.35 17.05
C GLY A 83 4.10 18.77 15.72
N VAL A 84 3.46 19.11 14.59
CA VAL A 84 3.96 18.78 13.25
C VAL A 84 4.89 19.89 12.78
N ARG A 85 6.06 19.50 12.26
CA ARG A 85 7.10 20.44 11.83
C ARG A 85 6.66 21.22 10.60
N ARG A 86 6.71 22.55 10.67
CA ARG A 86 6.28 23.42 9.56
C ARG A 86 7.38 23.55 8.50
N GLY A 87 6.99 23.51 7.23
CA GLY A 87 7.90 23.71 6.10
C GLY A 87 8.97 22.62 5.95
N ALA A 88 8.82 21.50 6.65
CA ALA A 88 9.76 20.40 6.58
C ALA A 88 9.60 19.63 5.27
N VAL A 89 10.71 19.44 4.56
CA VAL A 89 10.80 18.43 3.49
C VAL A 89 11.26 17.15 4.16
N VAL A 90 10.41 16.13 4.11
CA VAL A 90 10.75 14.82 4.66
C VAL A 90 11.38 13.94 3.58
N PRO A 91 12.32 13.05 3.93
CA PRO A 91 12.78 12.00 3.02
C PRO A 91 11.62 11.08 2.61
N PRO A 92 11.79 10.24 1.57
CA PRO A 92 10.75 9.31 1.13
C PRO A 92 10.18 8.48 2.29
N VAL A 93 8.85 8.47 2.38
CA VAL A 93 8.09 7.75 3.41
C VAL A 93 7.45 6.54 2.77
N ARG A 94 7.44 5.40 3.46
CA ARG A 94 6.80 4.17 2.98
C ARG A 94 5.34 4.20 3.41
N ILE A 95 4.44 3.63 2.59
CA ILE A 95 3.01 3.63 2.90
C ILE A 95 2.68 3.01 4.27
N PHE A 96 3.46 2.00 4.68
CA PHE A 96 3.30 1.32 5.96
C PHE A 96 3.87 2.09 7.16
N ASP A 97 4.57 3.22 6.95
CA ASP A 97 4.96 4.15 8.03
C ASP A 97 3.77 5.03 8.50
N PHE A 98 2.66 5.04 7.75
CA PHE A 98 1.47 5.83 8.12
C PHE A 98 0.79 5.29 9.37
N ALA A 99 0.53 3.98 9.43
CA ALA A 99 -0.13 3.34 10.57
C ALA A 99 0.59 3.62 11.91
N PRO A 100 1.90 3.35 12.07
CA PRO A 100 2.61 3.65 13.32
C PRO A 100 2.63 5.15 13.62
N THR A 101 2.75 6.02 12.60
CA THR A 101 2.66 7.47 12.78
C THR A 101 1.30 7.91 13.31
N ILE A 102 0.21 7.37 12.77
CA ILE A 102 -1.16 7.66 13.21
C ILE A 102 -1.38 7.17 14.64
N LEU A 103 -0.96 5.95 14.97
CA LEU A 103 -1.07 5.41 16.34
C LEU A 103 -0.33 6.29 17.35
N HIS A 104 0.92 6.65 17.05
CA HIS A 104 1.70 7.55 17.87
C HIS A 104 0.99 8.91 18.06
N ARG A 105 0.40 9.46 16.99
CA ARG A 105 -0.36 10.72 17.03
C ARG A 105 -1.65 10.64 17.85
N LEU A 106 -2.20 9.46 18.03
CA LEU A 106 -3.35 9.19 18.88
C LEU A 106 -2.97 8.86 20.33
N GLY A 107 -1.67 8.88 20.67
CA GLY A 107 -1.20 8.47 21.99
C GLY A 107 -1.36 6.96 22.24
N LEU A 108 -1.42 6.17 21.18
CA LEU A 108 -1.53 4.71 21.25
C LEU A 108 -0.15 4.07 21.03
N PRO A 109 0.15 2.95 21.72
CA PRO A 109 1.40 2.22 21.51
C PRO A 109 1.43 1.60 20.11
N VAL A 110 2.60 1.64 19.47
CA VAL A 110 2.85 1.04 18.16
C VAL A 110 3.14 -0.46 18.34
N PRO A 111 2.41 -1.37 17.67
CA PRO A 111 2.70 -2.80 17.73
C PRO A 111 4.11 -3.13 17.26
N ASP A 112 4.78 -4.04 17.99
CA ASP A 112 6.17 -4.38 17.71
C ASP A 112 6.39 -5.06 16.35
N ASP A 113 5.35 -5.71 15.83
CA ASP A 113 5.32 -6.47 14.58
C ASP A 113 4.99 -5.62 13.34
N MET A 114 4.82 -4.31 13.48
CA MET A 114 4.71 -3.41 12.33
C MET A 114 6.07 -3.21 11.64
N ASP A 115 6.12 -3.43 10.32
CA ASP A 115 7.29 -3.13 9.47
C ASP A 115 7.57 -1.61 9.36
N GLY A 116 6.52 -0.82 9.56
CA GLY A 116 6.57 0.65 9.51
C GLY A 116 7.19 1.26 10.76
N GLN A 117 7.64 2.50 10.60
CA GLN A 117 8.15 3.31 11.70
C GLN A 117 7.43 4.66 11.75
N VAL A 118 7.39 5.26 12.95
CA VAL A 118 6.86 6.63 13.09
C VAL A 118 7.74 7.57 12.26
N VAL A 119 7.11 8.42 11.43
CA VAL A 119 7.79 9.44 10.63
C VAL A 119 8.21 10.61 11.54
N ALA A 120 9.14 10.35 12.46
CA ALA A 120 9.57 11.26 13.51
C ALA A 120 10.14 12.59 12.95
N VAL A 121 10.73 12.55 11.76
CA VAL A 121 11.23 13.74 11.05
C VAL A 121 10.11 14.74 10.69
N ALA A 122 8.85 14.29 10.61
CA ALA A 122 7.71 15.17 10.39
C ALA A 122 7.21 15.85 11.69
N LEU A 123 7.76 15.49 12.85
CA LEU A 123 7.34 15.99 14.16
C LEU A 123 8.38 16.95 14.74
N GLU A 124 7.92 17.88 15.56
CA GLU A 124 8.80 18.78 16.30
C GLU A 124 9.61 18.00 17.37
N PRO A 125 10.89 18.33 17.61
CA PRO A 125 11.67 17.67 18.67
C PRO A 125 10.98 17.71 20.04
N ASP A 126 10.37 18.83 20.40
CA ASP A 126 9.64 19.01 21.67
C ASP A 126 8.38 18.14 21.75
N TRP A 127 7.76 17.82 20.61
CA TRP A 127 6.65 16.88 20.57
C TRP A 127 7.15 15.49 20.95
N LEU A 128 8.25 15.04 20.36
CA LEU A 128 8.83 13.71 20.63
C LEU A 128 9.38 13.58 22.05
N SER A 129 9.82 14.66 22.68
CA SER A 129 10.26 14.63 24.08
C SER A 129 9.09 14.50 25.06
N THR A 130 7.93 15.09 24.73
CA THR A 130 6.72 15.04 25.57
C THR A 130 5.83 13.84 25.26
N HIS A 131 5.95 13.28 24.06
CA HIS A 131 5.23 12.10 23.57
C HIS A 131 6.29 11.15 23.00
N PRO A 132 6.98 10.35 23.85
CA PRO A 132 7.89 9.35 23.34
C PRO A 132 7.12 8.31 22.51
N VAL A 133 7.78 7.71 21.51
CA VAL A 133 7.18 6.62 20.74
C VAL A 133 7.15 5.37 21.62
N GLU A 134 5.96 5.00 22.07
CA GLU A 134 5.75 3.77 22.82
C GLU A 134 5.55 2.59 21.86
N ARG A 135 6.24 1.48 22.13
CA ARG A 135 6.01 0.21 21.43
C ARG A 135 5.45 -0.83 22.39
N ALA A 136 4.60 -1.72 21.88
CA ALA A 136 4.04 -2.81 22.67
C ALA A 136 3.85 -4.08 21.84
N PRO A 137 3.89 -5.27 22.46
CA PRO A 137 3.54 -6.51 21.79
C PRO A 137 2.09 -6.49 21.28
N LEU A 138 1.82 -7.07 20.10
CA LEU A 138 0.48 -7.13 19.50
C LEU A 138 -0.59 -7.68 20.46
N ALA A 139 -0.24 -8.63 21.32
CA ALA A 139 -1.15 -9.20 22.30
C ALA A 139 -1.68 -8.18 23.34
N ALA A 140 -0.90 -7.13 23.63
CA ALA A 140 -1.33 -6.01 24.46
C ALA A 140 -2.31 -5.09 23.71
N SER A 141 -2.16 -4.97 22.39
CA SER A 141 -3.03 -4.18 21.49
C SER A 141 -4.43 -4.78 21.28
N ARG A 142 -4.60 -6.09 21.55
CA ARG A 142 -5.90 -6.79 21.43
C ARG A 142 -6.87 -6.53 22.59
N ARG A 143 -6.44 -5.81 23.64
CA ARG A 143 -7.32 -5.47 24.77
C ARG A 143 -8.12 -4.19 24.44
N GLY A 144 -9.17 -4.30 23.63
CA GLY A 144 -10.09 -3.17 23.48
C GLY A 144 -11.19 -3.23 22.41
N GLY A 145 -11.18 -4.18 21.47
CA GLY A 145 -12.23 -4.28 20.45
C GLY A 145 -12.86 -5.65 20.43
N SER A 146 -14.16 -5.74 20.74
CA SER A 146 -14.97 -6.88 20.32
C SER A 146 -14.82 -7.01 18.79
N THR A 147 -14.28 -8.13 18.32
CA THR A 147 -14.09 -8.41 16.89
C THR A 147 -15.40 -8.77 16.17
N GLY A 148 -16.54 -8.43 16.74
CA GLY A 148 -17.85 -8.60 16.14
C GLY A 148 -18.54 -7.26 16.09
N TYR A 149 -19.14 -6.94 14.95
CA TYR A 149 -20.22 -5.96 14.92
C TYR A 149 -21.27 -6.38 15.95
N SER A 150 -21.84 -5.42 16.69
CA SER A 150 -23.12 -5.70 17.33
C SER A 150 -24.16 -6.02 16.25
N GLU A 151 -25.23 -6.72 16.61
CA GLU A 151 -26.33 -6.99 15.69
C GLU A 151 -26.86 -5.69 15.04
N GLU A 152 -26.88 -4.58 15.79
CA GLU A 152 -27.23 -3.25 15.27
C GLU A 152 -26.22 -2.71 14.25
N GLN A 153 -24.92 -2.87 14.49
CA GLN A 153 -23.89 -2.43 13.55
C GLN A 153 -23.89 -3.28 12.28
N GLU A 154 -24.14 -4.58 12.41
CA GLU A 154 -24.27 -5.49 11.28
C GLU A 154 -25.50 -5.14 10.44
N ALA A 155 -26.64 -4.87 11.09
CA ALA A 155 -27.84 -4.39 10.41
C ALA A 155 -27.60 -3.07 9.66
N LEU A 156 -26.85 -2.13 10.25
CA LEU A 156 -26.51 -0.86 9.59
C LEU A 156 -25.59 -1.05 8.37
N VAL A 157 -24.65 -1.99 8.43
CA VAL A 157 -23.80 -2.34 7.29
C VAL A 157 -24.64 -2.95 6.17
N VAL A 158 -25.54 -3.88 6.49
CA VAL A 158 -26.46 -4.51 5.53
C VAL A 158 -27.36 -3.46 4.87
N ASP A 159 -27.91 -2.53 5.63
CA ASP A 159 -28.78 -1.46 5.10
C ASP A 159 -28.03 -0.56 4.12
N ARG A 160 -26.81 -0.12 4.48
CA ARG A 160 -25.94 0.63 3.55
C ARG A 160 -25.60 -0.15 2.30
N LEU A 161 -25.39 -1.46 2.40
CA LEU A 161 -25.10 -2.29 1.24
C LEU A 161 -26.32 -2.45 0.32
N ARG A 162 -27.54 -2.50 0.86
CA ARG A 162 -28.78 -2.42 0.07
C ARG A 162 -28.94 -1.08 -0.63
N ASP A 163 -28.71 0.04 0.07
CA ASP A 163 -28.77 1.38 -0.51
C ASP A 163 -27.78 1.56 -1.67
N LEU A 164 -26.63 0.89 -1.59
CA LEU A 164 -25.61 0.87 -2.63
C LEU A 164 -25.86 -0.16 -3.73
N GLY A 165 -26.93 -0.96 -3.64
CA GLY A 165 -27.31 -1.98 -4.63
C GLY A 165 -26.45 -3.25 -4.64
N TYR A 166 -25.76 -3.54 -3.54
CA TYR A 166 -24.94 -4.76 -3.38
C TYR A 166 -25.74 -5.95 -2.84
N LEU A 167 -26.93 -5.70 -2.29
CA LEU A 167 -27.83 -6.71 -1.73
C LEU A 167 -29.25 -6.43 -2.22
N ASP A 168 -29.98 -7.50 -2.57
CA ASP A 168 -31.40 -7.46 -2.94
C ASP A 168 -32.33 -7.51 -1.71
#